data_AF-A0A150L593-F1
#
_entry.id   AF-A0A150L593-F1
#
_cell.length_a   1.000
_cell.length_b   1.000
_cell.length_c   1.000
_cell.angle_alpha   90.00
_cell.angle_beta   90.00
_cell.angle_gamma   90.00
#
_symmetry.space_group_name_H-M   'P 1'
#
loop_
_entity.id
_entity.type
_entity.pdbx_description
1 polymer ?
#
loop_
_entity_poly.entity_id
_entity_poly.type
_entity_poly.pdbx_seq_one_letter_code
_entity_poly.pdbx_strand_id
1 'polypeptide(L)'
;MYYLAELTDLLEDKLPDAEGSLLEKINIAKQIVEDERLLTNKGVSSAVDTDARFGRKSKSRTFYGYKNHIAMTEEEIITAIHVTPGNEDDGKQLQTLVNKTREQQITIEEVHADTAYSGKENLSFL
;
A
#
# COMPACT_ATOMS: atom_id res chain seq x y z
N MET A 1 -17.01 -8.85 -1.87
CA MET A 1 -17.24 -9.76 -0.74
C MET A 1 -18.60 -10.44 -0.82
N TYR A 2 -19.71 -9.71 -0.77
CA TYR A 2 -21.07 -10.28 -0.84
C TYR A 2 -21.30 -11.26 -2.01
N TYR A 3 -20.98 -10.85 -3.24
CA TYR A 3 -21.10 -11.72 -4.42
C TYR A 3 -20.23 -12.99 -4.34
N LEU A 4 -19.01 -12.88 -3.78
CA LEU A 4 -18.11 -14.03 -3.67
C LEU A 4 -18.63 -15.04 -2.63
N ALA A 5 -19.22 -14.55 -1.54
CA ALA A 5 -19.87 -15.39 -0.54
C ALA A 5 -21.09 -16.12 -1.13
N GLU A 6 -22.02 -15.39 -1.76
CA GLU A 6 -23.20 -15.98 -2.41
C GLU A 6 -22.83 -17.00 -3.50
N LEU A 7 -21.81 -16.70 -4.30
CA LEU A 7 -21.32 -17.63 -5.32
C LEU A 7 -20.74 -18.90 -4.70
N THR A 8 -20.02 -18.76 -3.59
CA THR A 8 -19.43 -19.91 -2.87
C THR A 8 -20.52 -20.81 -2.30
N ASP A 9 -21.50 -20.23 -1.60
CA ASP A 9 -22.64 -20.96 -1.04
C ASP A 9 -23.46 -21.68 -2.13
N LEU A 10 -23.70 -21.00 -3.26
CA LEU A 10 -24.40 -21.60 -4.40
C LEU A 10 -23.64 -22.78 -5.01
N LEU A 11 -22.31 -22.67 -5.13
CA LEU A 11 -21.48 -23.74 -5.69
C LEU A 11 -21.46 -24.96 -4.78
N GLU A 12 -21.49 -24.78 -3.46
CA GLU A 12 -21.57 -25.92 -2.52
C GLU A 12 -22.92 -26.63 -2.56
N ASP A 13 -24.02 -25.88 -2.67
CA ASP A 13 -25.37 -26.46 -2.80
C ASP A 13 -25.53 -27.22 -4.13
N LYS A 14 -24.99 -26.67 -5.22
CA LYS A 14 -25.20 -27.19 -6.58
C LYS A 14 -24.18 -28.23 -7.00
N LEU A 15 -22.98 -28.20 -6.42
CA LEU A 15 -21.85 -29.09 -6.76
C LEU A 15 -21.18 -29.61 -5.47
N PRO A 16 -21.91 -30.40 -4.64
CA PRO A 16 -21.37 -30.93 -3.38
C PRO A 16 -20.20 -31.91 -3.59
N ASP A 17 -20.16 -32.58 -4.75
CA ASP A 17 -19.12 -33.54 -5.14
C ASP A 17 -18.01 -32.88 -5.98
N ALA A 18 -17.79 -31.57 -5.83
CA ALA A 18 -16.72 -30.88 -6.53
C ALA A 18 -15.35 -31.45 -6.12
N GLU A 19 -14.53 -31.82 -7.10
CA GLU A 19 -13.19 -32.36 -6.88
C GLU A 19 -12.12 -31.57 -7.64
N GLY A 20 -10.86 -31.82 -7.28
CA GLY A 20 -9.69 -31.25 -7.95
C GLY A 20 -9.64 -29.73 -7.88
N SER A 21 -9.33 -29.10 -9.01
CA SER A 21 -9.08 -27.64 -9.09
C SER A 21 -10.31 -26.78 -8.78
N LEU A 22 -11.52 -27.34 -8.85
CA LEU A 22 -12.75 -26.63 -8.51
C LEU A 22 -12.89 -26.51 -6.98
N LEU A 23 -12.70 -27.61 -6.25
CA LEU A 23 -12.74 -27.62 -4.78
C LEU A 23 -11.66 -26.70 -4.18
N GLU A 24 -10.47 -26.70 -4.77
CA GLU A 24 -9.38 -25.80 -4.37
C GLU A 24 -9.77 -24.33 -4.50
N LYS A 25 -10.41 -23.94 -5.61
CA LYS A 25 -10.89 -22.57 -5.82
C LYS A 25 -12.01 -22.18 -4.86
N ILE A 26 -12.92 -23.10 -4.54
CA ILE A 26 -13.98 -22.89 -3.56
C ILE A 26 -13.36 -22.62 -2.17
N ASN A 27 -12.37 -23.42 -1.75
CA ASN A 27 -11.69 -23.24 -0.47
C ASN A 27 -10.94 -21.91 -0.40
N ILE A 28 -10.26 -21.49 -1.47
CA ILE A 28 -9.61 -20.17 -1.53
C ILE A 28 -10.66 -19.05 -1.40
N ALA A 29 -11.79 -19.17 -2.10
CA ALA A 29 -12.86 -18.17 -2.01
C ALA A 29 -13.40 -18.03 -0.58
N LYS A 30 -13.56 -19.15 0.15
CA LYS A 30 -13.95 -19.15 1.57
C LYS A 30 -12.95 -18.42 2.45
N GLN A 31 -11.66 -18.75 2.31
CA GLN A 31 -10.60 -18.07 3.06
C GLN A 31 -10.61 -16.56 2.83
N ILE A 32 -10.85 -16.12 1.59
CA ILE A 32 -10.98 -14.70 1.25
C ILE A 32 -12.21 -14.07 1.90
N VAL A 33 -13.36 -14.76 1.89
CA VAL A 33 -14.61 -14.27 2.48
C VAL A 33 -14.51 -14.17 4.00
N GLU A 34 -13.82 -15.11 4.65
CA GLU A 34 -13.63 -15.15 6.10
C GLU A 34 -12.49 -14.26 6.61
N ASP A 35 -11.68 -13.68 5.71
CA ASP A 35 -10.57 -12.82 6.10
C ASP A 35 -11.06 -11.52 6.75
N GLU A 36 -10.88 -11.41 8.07
CA GLU A 36 -11.24 -10.22 8.85
C GLU A 36 -10.65 -8.92 8.28
N ARG A 37 -9.49 -8.97 7.62
CA ARG A 37 -8.85 -7.78 7.03
C ARG A 37 -9.69 -7.20 5.90
N LEU A 38 -10.37 -8.07 5.14
CA LEU A 38 -11.26 -7.72 4.03
C LEU A 38 -12.68 -7.41 4.52
N LEU A 39 -13.13 -8.09 5.58
CA LEU A 39 -14.44 -7.86 6.19
C LEU A 39 -14.53 -6.54 6.96
N THR A 40 -13.45 -6.13 7.63
CA THR A 40 -13.46 -4.96 8.52
C THR A 40 -13.34 -3.61 7.81
N ASN A 41 -13.30 -3.57 6.47
CA ASN A 41 -13.13 -2.34 5.68
C ASN A 41 -11.98 -1.45 6.17
N LYS A 42 -10.91 -2.04 6.75
CA LYS A 42 -9.71 -1.35 7.25
C LYS A 42 -8.80 -0.85 6.11
N GLY A 43 -9.37 -0.62 4.93
CA GLY A 43 -8.66 -0.14 3.74
C GLY A 43 -7.90 -1.22 2.97
N VAL A 44 -8.09 -2.51 3.28
CA VAL A 44 -7.56 -3.64 2.50
C VAL A 44 -8.61 -4.05 1.46
N SER A 45 -8.21 -4.19 0.20
CA SER A 45 -9.10 -4.56 -0.91
C SER A 45 -8.60 -5.77 -1.71
N SER A 46 -7.42 -6.30 -1.38
CA SER A 46 -6.83 -7.47 -2.01
C SER A 46 -6.51 -8.53 -0.97
N ALA A 47 -6.91 -9.77 -1.23
CA ALA A 47 -6.54 -10.92 -0.39
C ALA A 47 -5.08 -11.33 -0.58
N VAL A 48 -4.52 -11.02 -1.76
CA VAL A 48 -3.14 -11.36 -2.12
C VAL A 48 -2.17 -10.28 -1.68
N ASP A 49 -2.59 -9.02 -1.82
CA ASP A 49 -1.79 -7.85 -1.47
C ASP A 49 -2.34 -7.18 -0.22
N THR A 50 -1.84 -7.65 0.92
CA THR A 50 -2.33 -7.26 2.24
C THR A 50 -1.77 -5.94 2.74
N ASP A 51 -0.82 -5.33 2.01
CA ASP A 51 -0.13 -4.11 2.40
C ASP A 51 -0.62 -2.90 1.58
N ALA A 52 -1.17 -3.12 0.38
CA ALA A 52 -1.84 -2.07 -0.38
C ALA A 52 -3.02 -1.45 0.40
N ARG A 53 -3.09 -0.12 0.42
CA ARG A 53 -4.13 0.65 1.10
C ARG A 53 -4.73 1.71 0.19
N PHE A 54 -5.92 2.18 0.54
CA PHE A 54 -6.52 3.32 -0.14
C PHE A 54 -5.83 4.63 0.26
N GLY A 55 -5.27 5.33 -0.72
CA GLY A 55 -4.75 6.68 -0.61
C GLY A 55 -5.64 7.72 -1.27
N ARG A 56 -5.31 9.00 -1.09
CA ARG A 56 -5.96 10.13 -1.76
C ARG A 56 -5.01 10.81 -2.73
N LYS A 57 -5.47 11.04 -3.96
CA LYS A 57 -4.81 11.93 -4.94
C LYS A 57 -5.36 13.35 -4.88
N SER A 58 -6.61 13.52 -4.46
CA SER A 58 -7.28 14.81 -4.27
C SER A 58 -8.45 14.65 -3.30
N LYS A 59 -9.18 15.75 -3.02
CA LYS A 59 -10.40 15.70 -2.19
C LYS A 59 -11.46 14.73 -2.72
N SER A 60 -11.54 14.53 -4.04
CA SER A 60 -12.57 13.73 -4.70
C SER A 60 -12.06 12.42 -5.30
N ARG A 61 -10.73 12.21 -5.37
CA ARG A 61 -10.14 11.03 -6.04
C ARG A 61 -9.27 10.22 -5.09
N THR A 62 -9.64 8.97 -4.89
CA THR A 62 -8.87 7.94 -4.19
C THR A 62 -8.10 7.05 -5.16
N PHE A 63 -7.13 6.32 -4.65
CA PHE A 63 -6.44 5.24 -5.36
C PHE A 63 -6.20 4.09 -4.38
N TYR A 64 -6.03 2.86 -4.88
CA TYR A 64 -5.64 1.70 -4.08
C TYR A 64 -4.24 1.26 -4.47
N GLY A 65 -3.34 1.11 -3.51
CA GLY A 65 -1.96 0.67 -3.77
C GLY A 65 -0.97 1.29 -2.80
N TYR A 66 0.13 1.77 -3.37
CA TYR A 66 1.32 2.25 -2.66
C TYR A 66 1.69 3.68 -3.07
N LYS A 67 2.49 4.32 -2.22
CA LYS A 67 3.19 5.57 -2.51
C LYS A 67 4.67 5.30 -2.57
N ASN A 68 5.31 5.96 -3.54
CA ASN A 68 6.76 5.97 -3.68
C ASN A 68 7.27 7.34 -3.25
N HIS A 69 8.21 7.36 -2.33
CA HIS A 69 8.94 8.53 -1.90
C HIS A 69 10.37 8.36 -2.39
N ILE A 70 10.86 9.34 -3.15
CA ILE A 70 12.17 9.26 -3.84
C ILE A 70 12.96 10.50 -3.47
N ALA A 71 14.23 10.31 -3.13
CA ALA A 71 15.22 11.38 -3.08
C ALA A 71 16.21 11.19 -4.23
N MET A 72 16.58 12.29 -4.87
CA MET A 72 17.50 12.31 -6.00
C MET A 72 18.39 13.55 -5.95
N THR A 73 19.53 13.50 -6.64
CA THR A 73 20.39 14.68 -6.86
C THR A 73 19.80 15.58 -7.95
N GLU A 74 20.40 16.75 -8.16
CA GLU A 74 20.01 17.66 -9.26
C GLU A 74 20.22 17.03 -10.64
N GLU A 75 21.20 16.13 -10.77
CA GLU A 75 21.46 15.33 -11.97
C GLU A 75 20.51 14.12 -12.11
N GLU A 76 19.41 14.10 -11.36
CA GLU A 76 18.37 13.05 -11.36
C GLU A 76 18.88 11.66 -10.93
N ILE A 77 20.01 11.60 -10.21
CA ILE A 77 20.51 10.33 -9.65
C ILE A 77 19.69 9.99 -8.42
N ILE A 78 18.96 8.88 -8.45
CA ILE A 78 18.21 8.39 -7.30
C ILE A 78 19.18 7.96 -6.19
N THR A 79 19.06 8.59 -5.02
CA THR A 79 19.91 8.31 -3.85
C THR A 79 19.18 7.51 -2.78
N ALA A 80 17.84 7.62 -2.71
CA ALA A 80 17.02 6.82 -1.81
C ALA A 80 15.62 6.60 -2.38
N ILE A 81 15.04 5.45 -2.05
CA ILE A 81 13.63 5.13 -2.26
C ILE A 81 13.01 4.58 -0.99
N HIS A 82 11.76 4.97 -0.73
CA HIS A 82 10.93 4.38 0.31
C HIS A 82 9.51 4.19 -0.23
N VAL A 83 8.97 2.98 -0.06
CA VAL A 83 7.63 2.62 -0.52
C VAL A 83 6.77 2.41 0.70
N THR A 84 5.60 3.03 0.71
CA THR A 84 4.63 2.95 1.81
C THR A 84 3.25 2.56 1.28
N PRO A 85 2.38 1.98 2.12
CA PRO A 85 0.97 1.84 1.79
C PRO A 85 0.32 3.18 1.41
N GLY A 86 -0.68 3.16 0.54
CA GLY A 86 -1.27 4.37 -0.05
C GLY A 86 -1.85 5.38 0.94
N ASN A 87 -2.14 4.97 2.18
CA ASN A 87 -2.72 5.80 3.23
C ASN A 87 -1.67 6.53 4.11
N GLU A 88 -0.38 6.27 3.93
CA GLU A 88 0.67 6.93 4.73
C GLU A 88 0.86 8.41 4.34
N ASP A 89 1.22 9.23 5.33
CA ASP A 89 1.47 10.66 5.14
C ASP A 89 2.86 10.89 4.51
N ASP A 90 2.91 11.71 3.47
CA ASP A 90 4.16 11.98 2.75
C ASP A 90 5.16 12.69 3.67
N GLY A 91 4.70 13.69 4.44
CA GLY A 91 5.57 14.51 5.29
C GLY A 91 6.43 13.72 6.28
N LYS A 92 5.95 12.58 6.78
CA LYS A 92 6.71 11.73 7.73
C LYS A 92 7.89 11.01 7.08
N GLN A 93 7.95 10.93 5.75
CA GLN A 93 8.91 10.10 5.03
C GLN A 93 10.22 10.83 4.69
N LEU A 94 10.29 12.16 4.84
CA LEU A 94 11.48 12.95 4.49
C LEU A 94 12.72 12.52 5.27
N GLN A 95 12.61 12.37 6.58
CA GLN A 95 13.76 12.00 7.42
C GLN A 95 14.32 10.64 7.03
N THR A 96 13.45 9.68 6.71
CA THR A 96 13.84 8.35 6.22
C THR A 96 14.64 8.45 4.91
N LEU A 97 14.20 9.28 3.97
CA LEU A 97 14.91 9.47 2.70
C LEU A 97 16.28 10.13 2.92
N VAL A 98 16.33 11.22 3.69
CA VAL A 98 17.57 11.96 3.96
C VAL A 98 18.59 11.08 4.65
N ASN A 99 18.18 10.30 5.66
CA ASN A 99 19.09 9.39 6.35
C ASN A 99 19.61 8.30 5.41
N LYS A 100 18.76 7.70 4.56
CA LYS A 100 19.21 6.74 3.55
C LYS A 100 20.21 7.35 2.57
N THR A 101 19.99 8.59 2.11
CA THR A 101 20.93 9.29 1.24
C THR A 101 22.28 9.53 1.95
N ARG A 102 22.26 9.91 3.23
CA ARG A 102 23.48 10.07 4.05
C ARG A 102 24.22 8.73 4.25
N GLU A 103 23.50 7.62 4.40
CA GLU A 103 24.09 6.27 4.48
C GLU A 103 24.83 5.88 3.19
N GLN A 104 24.43 6.42 2.04
CA GLN A 104 25.16 6.27 0.77
C GLN A 104 26.41 7.15 0.67
N GLN A 105 26.80 7.84 1.75
CA GLN A 105 27.95 8.75 1.81
C GLN A 105 27.84 9.96 0.87
N ILE A 106 26.62 10.37 0.55
CA ILE A 106 26.34 11.57 -0.25
C ILE A 106 26.18 12.76 0.71
N THR A 107 26.97 13.81 0.49
CA THR A 107 26.84 15.08 1.22
C THR A 107 25.57 15.80 0.75
N ILE A 108 24.73 16.19 1.71
CA ILE A 108 23.49 16.94 1.45
C ILE A 108 23.71 18.35 1.95
N GLU A 109 23.74 19.31 1.02
CA GLU A 109 23.88 20.74 1.35
C GLU A 109 22.50 21.41 1.48
N GLU A 110 21.56 21.03 0.62
CA GLU A 110 20.21 21.57 0.57
C GLU A 110 19.21 20.46 0.20
N VAL A 111 17.96 20.60 0.64
CA VAL A 111 16.87 19.69 0.29
C VAL A 111 15.71 20.50 -0.29
N HIS A 112 15.38 20.24 -1.56
CA HIS A 112 14.20 20.76 -2.24
C HIS A 112 13.09 19.71 -2.19
N ALA A 113 11.95 20.04 -1.56
CA ALA A 113 10.84 19.10 -1.39
C ALA A 113 9.47 19.77 -1.58
N ASP A 114 8.46 18.96 -1.92
CA ASP A 114 7.07 19.42 -2.01
C ASP A 114 6.56 19.98 -0.67
N THR A 115 5.55 20.85 -0.73
CA THR A 115 4.92 21.45 0.45
C THR A 115 4.43 20.41 1.46
N ALA A 116 4.03 19.21 1.04
CA ALA A 116 3.63 18.14 1.95
C ALA A 116 4.74 17.73 2.94
N TYR A 117 6.00 18.03 2.64
CA TYR A 117 7.16 17.74 3.49
C TYR A 117 7.59 18.92 4.38
N SER A 118 6.89 20.06 4.34
CA SER A 118 7.21 21.28 5.11
C SER A 118 6.86 21.22 6.61
N GLY A 119 6.61 20.03 7.16
CA GLY A 119 6.27 19.84 8.57
C GLY A 119 7.36 20.36 9.51
N LYS A 120 6.95 20.92 10.65
CA LYS A 120 7.87 21.50 11.65
C LYS A 120 9.00 20.55 12.07
N GLU A 121 8.68 19.27 12.22
CA GLU A 121 9.65 18.23 12.57
C GLU A 121 10.74 18.08 11.49
N ASN A 122 10.38 18.14 10.21
CA ASN A 122 11.33 18.09 9.10
C ASN A 122 12.20 19.33 9.05
N LEU A 123 11.60 20.51 9.22
CA LEU A 123 12.35 21.78 9.26
C LEU A 123 13.31 21.88 10.44
N SER A 124 13.06 21.15 11.53
CA SER A 124 13.96 21.08 12.68
C SER A 124 15.02 19.98 12.55
N PHE A 125 14.78 19.01 11.67
CA PHE A 125 15.65 17.86 11.44
C PHE A 125 16.73 18.12 10.38
N LEU A 126 16.38 18.89 9.34
CA LEU A 126 17.30 19.34 8.29
C LEU A 126 18.31 20.32 8.86
#